data_AF-A0A317Z6K9-F1
#
_entry.id   AF-A0A317Z6K9-F1
#
_cell.length_a   1.000
_cell.length_b   1.000
_cell.length_c   1.000
_cell.angle_alpha   90.00
_cell.angle_beta   90.00
_cell.angle_gamma   90.00
#
_symmetry.space_group_name_H-M   'P 1'
#
loop_
_entity.id
_entity.type
_entity.pdbx_description
1 polymer ?
#
loop_
_entity_poly.entity_id
_entity_poly.type
_entity_poly.pdbx_seq_one_letter_code
_entity_poly.pdbx_strand_id
1 'polypeptide(L)' 'MTNVAIIGAGITGLSSAYFIKQKYPHVNVTIYEATD' A
#
# COMPACT_ATOMS: atom_id res chain seq x y z
N MET A 1 -8.66 -3.55 13.63
CA MET A 1 -7.47 -2.95 12.96
C MET A 1 -7.70 -3.07 11.46
N THR A 2 -7.60 -1.98 10.71
CA THR A 2 -7.91 -1.96 9.27
C THR A 2 -6.71 -2.44 8.46
N ASN A 3 -6.92 -3.40 7.56
CA ASN A 3 -5.91 -3.93 6.66
C ASN A 3 -6.22 -3.51 5.22
N VAL A 4 -5.21 -3.08 4.48
CA VAL A 4 -5.32 -2.63 3.09
C VAL A 4 -4.32 -3.41 2.24
N ALA A 5 -4.80 -4.00 1.15
CA ALA A 5 -3.98 -4.60 0.11
C ALA A 5 -3.88 -3.63 -1.08
N ILE A 6 -2.67 -3.44 -1.59
CA ILE A 6 -2.40 -2.72 -2.84
C ILE A 6 -1.90 -3.74 -3.85
N ILE A 7 -2.55 -3.82 -5.01
CA ILE A 7 -2.17 -4.73 -6.10
C ILE A 7 -1.49 -3.90 -7.20
N GLY A 8 -0.25 -4.24 -7.52
CA GLY A 8 0.69 -3.45 -8.31
C GLY A 8 1.54 -2.53 -7.44
N ALA A 9 2.86 -2.75 -7.43
CA ALA A 9 3.91 -1.96 -6.80
C ALA A 9 4.63 -1.01 -7.79
N GLY A 10 3.97 -0.65 -8.89
CA GLY A 10 4.38 0.49 -9.71
C GLY A 10 4.32 1.83 -8.93
N ILE A 11 4.69 2.92 -9.60
CA ILE A 11 4.77 4.27 -8.97
C ILE A 11 3.47 4.67 -8.26
N THR A 12 2.32 4.34 -8.84
CA THR A 12 1.01 4.64 -8.25
C THR A 12 0.78 3.83 -6.98
N GLY A 13 1.06 2.52 -6.99
CA GLY A 13 0.85 1.65 -5.83
C GLY A 13 1.72 2.03 -4.63
N LEU A 14 3.01 2.32 -4.89
CA LEU A 14 3.92 2.80 -3.86
C LEU A 14 3.52 4.19 -3.32
N SER A 15 3.11 5.10 -4.21
CA SER A 15 2.64 6.43 -3.81
C SER A 15 1.37 6.33 -2.94
N SER A 16 0.42 5.47 -3.31
CA SER A 16 -0.77 5.21 -2.49
C SER A 16 -0.41 4.68 -1.11
N ALA A 17 0.51 3.70 -1.02
CA ALA A 17 0.97 3.17 0.26
C ALA A 17 1.57 4.26 1.17
N TYR A 18 2.40 5.12 0.58
CA TYR A 18 3.05 6.22 1.27
C TYR A 18 2.04 7.20 1.88
N PHE A 19 1.10 7.69 1.09
CA PHE A 19 0.09 8.64 1.58
C PHE A 19 -0.90 8.01 2.57
N ILE A 20 -1.23 6.72 2.40
CA ILE A 20 -2.07 5.99 3.36
C ILE A 20 -1.37 5.90 4.73
N LYS A 21 -0.08 5.56 4.76
CA LYS A 21 0.67 5.49 6.03
C LYS A 21 0.88 6.84 6.69
N GLN A 22 1.02 7.92 5.92
CA GLN A 22 1.05 9.27 6.50
C GLN A 22 -0.28 9.65 7.16
N LYS A 23 -1.39 9.45 6.44
CA LYS A 23 -2.72 9.89 6.90
C LYS A 23 -3.32 8.97 7.97
N TYR A 24 -3.01 7.68 7.89
CA TYR A 24 -3.55 6.64 8.77
C TYR A 24 -2.43 5.69 9.23
N PRO A 25 -1.56 6.13 10.16
CA PRO A 25 -0.37 5.35 10.57
C PRO A 25 -0.70 3.97 11.17
N HIS A 26 -1.90 3.82 11.73
CA HIS A 26 -2.42 2.59 12.33
C HIS A 26 -2.96 1.56 11.32
N VAL A 27 -3.11 1.93 10.04
CA VAL A 27 -3.56 1.01 9.00
C VAL A 27 -2.41 0.10 8.61
N ASN A 28 -2.66 -1.20 8.53
CA ASN A 28 -1.69 -2.16 8.03
C ASN A 28 -1.79 -2.25 6.50
N VAL A 29 -0.70 -1.99 5.79
CA VAL A 29 -0.68 -1.95 4.32
C VAL A 29 0.22 -3.08 3.82
N THR A 30 -0.29 -3.90 2.91
CA THR A 30 0.46 -4.93 2.21
C THR A 30 0.42 -4.64 0.72
N ILE A 31 1.57 -4.64 0.07
CA ILE A 31 1.71 -4.38 -1.36
C ILE A 31 2.07 -5.69 -2.04
N TYR A 32 1.32 -6.03 -3.08
CA TYR A 32 1.54 -7.20 -3.93
C TYR A 32 1.95 -6.72 -5.32
N GLU A 33 3.06 -7.22 -5.83
CA GLU A 33 3.50 -7.03 -7.21
C GLU A 33 3.46 -8.37 -7.92
N ALA A 34 3.11 -8.36 -9.20
CA ALA A 34 3.29 -9.52 -10.03
C ALA A 34 4.79 -9.82 -10.13
N THR A 35 5.19 -11.04 -9.78
CA THR A 35 6.52 -11.51 -10.14
C THR A 35 6.55 -11.78 -11.64
N ASP A 36 7.71 -11.57 -12.28
CA ASP A 36 8.00 -12.14 -13.60
C ASP A 36 7.79 -13.67 -13.61
#